data_AF-A0A0U2P342-F1
#
_entry.id   AF-A0A0U2P342-F1
#
_cell.length_a   1.000
_cell.length_b   1.000
_cell.length_c   1.000
_cell.angle_alpha   90.00
_cell.angle_beta   90.00
_cell.angle_gamma   90.00
#
_symmetry.space_group_name_H-M   'P 1'
#
loop_
_entity.id
_entity.type
_entity.pdbx_description
1 polymer ?
#
loop_
_entity_poly.entity_id
_entity_poly.type
_entity_poly.pdbx_seq_one_letter_code
_entity_poly.pdbx_strand_id
1 'polypeptide(L)'
;VILDSDVLFLWPSINPDGQNIVSHWYREVVNTPYEVSPLHELYQKYIGHDNNRDAYMLNVPESRVINQVWRQWEPQIIYVQHQTAPFPTRIWLPPFAEPIANRAPPLMSREVNTIGMTIAQALESNGQPGATHMGTGFDAWYPGYVDYMPMLQNIASYWTETALYRYATPHFYTLDDFPRDMRDLRPQSLYPSPWAGGWWRLRDAVDYMETASIATLDYAAKYKEDLLYNRYQAGRNTIARYKAEPPYAYVIPQAQHDPSAAVALLERMATLGVRVSELTQTASFDSVSYPAGTWVIADGI
;
A
#
# COMPACT_ATOMS: atom_id res chain seq x y z
N VAL A 1 19.39 9.40 -16.82
CA VAL A 1 19.29 9.80 -15.40
C VAL A 1 18.55 8.75 -14.59
N ILE A 2 17.24 8.52 -14.82
CA ILE A 2 16.45 7.48 -14.13
C ILE A 2 17.15 6.12 -14.19
N LEU A 3 17.37 5.59 -15.40
CA LEU A 3 18.01 4.27 -15.58
C LEU A 3 19.49 4.20 -15.14
N ASP A 4 20.12 5.35 -14.86
CA ASP A 4 21.51 5.40 -14.37
C ASP A 4 21.58 5.35 -12.84
N SER A 5 20.47 5.64 -12.15
CA SER A 5 20.40 5.75 -10.68
C SER A 5 19.41 4.78 -10.05
N ASP A 6 18.42 4.29 -10.80
CA ASP A 6 17.31 3.50 -10.28
C ASP A 6 17.32 2.08 -10.83
N VAL A 7 16.91 1.14 -9.98
CA VAL A 7 16.58 -0.24 -10.37
C VAL A 7 15.07 -0.41 -10.27
N LEU A 8 14.41 -0.61 -11.41
CA LEU A 8 12.97 -0.87 -11.46
C LEU A 8 12.68 -2.36 -11.41
N PHE A 9 11.95 -2.80 -10.39
CA PHE A 9 11.25 -4.07 -10.39
C PHE A 9 9.79 -3.84 -10.78
N LEU A 10 9.44 -4.11 -12.04
CA LEU A 10 8.07 -4.02 -12.51
C LEU A 10 7.35 -5.35 -12.27
N TRP A 11 6.30 -5.33 -11.45
CA TRP A 11 5.43 -6.48 -11.20
C TRP A 11 4.04 -6.22 -11.79
N PRO A 12 3.72 -6.74 -12.99
CA PRO A 12 2.50 -6.38 -13.71
C PRO A 12 1.20 -6.81 -13.02
N SER A 13 1.27 -7.88 -12.20
CA SER A 13 0.12 -8.40 -11.47
C SER A 13 0.55 -9.12 -10.21
N ILE A 14 0.07 -8.63 -9.07
CA ILE A 14 0.23 -9.29 -7.76
C ILE A 14 -0.91 -10.29 -7.47
N ASN A 15 -1.88 -10.40 -8.38
CA ASN A 15 -3.01 -11.34 -8.32
C ASN A 15 -3.37 -11.84 -9.73
N PRO A 16 -2.53 -12.69 -10.35
CA PRO A 16 -2.73 -13.12 -11.73
C PRO A 16 -4.02 -13.92 -11.93
N ASP A 17 -4.44 -14.72 -10.95
CA ASP A 17 -5.69 -15.50 -11.02
C ASP A 17 -6.92 -14.59 -11.04
N GLY A 18 -6.99 -13.63 -10.11
CA GLY A 18 -8.06 -12.63 -10.08
C GLY A 18 -8.10 -11.78 -11.35
N GLN A 19 -6.93 -11.38 -11.88
CA GLN A 19 -6.85 -10.63 -13.12
C GLN A 19 -7.36 -11.43 -14.33
N ASN A 20 -7.03 -12.73 -14.41
CA ASN A 20 -7.53 -13.60 -15.47
C ASN A 20 -9.06 -13.75 -15.40
N ILE A 21 -9.60 -13.95 -14.20
CA ILE A 21 -11.06 -14.10 -13.99
C ILE A 21 -11.80 -12.82 -14.43
N VAL A 22 -11.34 -11.64 -14.00
CA VAL A 22 -11.92 -10.36 -14.42
C VAL A 22 -11.78 -10.16 -15.93
N SER A 23 -10.63 -10.48 -16.50
CA SER A 23 -10.40 -10.34 -17.94
C SER A 23 -11.26 -11.30 -18.77
N HIS A 24 -11.45 -12.54 -18.33
CA HIS A 24 -12.29 -13.52 -19.03
C HIS A 24 -13.75 -13.10 -18.98
N TRP A 25 -14.25 -12.74 -17.79
CA TRP A 25 -15.62 -12.24 -17.65
C TRP A 25 -15.89 -11.04 -18.56
N TYR A 26 -15.02 -10.03 -18.55
CA TYR A 26 -15.23 -8.87 -19.41
C TYR A 26 -15.22 -9.21 -20.90
N ARG A 27 -14.35 -10.13 -21.34
CA ARG A 27 -14.33 -10.60 -22.74
C ARG A 27 -15.62 -11.32 -23.16
N GLU A 28 -16.31 -11.95 -22.22
CA GLU A 28 -17.60 -12.60 -22.48
C GLU A 28 -18.76 -11.59 -22.60
N VAL A 29 -18.74 -10.52 -21.80
CA VAL A 29 -19.86 -9.57 -21.74
C VAL A 29 -19.67 -8.29 -22.55
N VAL A 30 -18.46 -7.97 -23.01
CA VAL A 30 -18.19 -6.77 -23.81
C VAL A 30 -19.00 -6.77 -25.11
N ASN A 31 -19.58 -5.62 -25.48
CA ASN A 31 -20.52 -5.45 -26.59
C ASN A 31 -21.85 -6.20 -26.43
N THR A 32 -22.21 -6.59 -25.20
CA THR A 32 -23.54 -7.13 -24.88
C THR A 32 -24.30 -6.16 -23.96
N PRO A 33 -25.62 -6.33 -23.76
CA PRO A 33 -26.36 -5.57 -22.74
C PRO A 33 -25.83 -5.74 -21.30
N TYR A 34 -24.93 -6.70 -21.05
CA TYR A 34 -24.35 -7.01 -19.75
C TYR A 34 -22.91 -6.48 -19.57
N GLU A 35 -22.43 -5.62 -20.47
CA GLU A 35 -21.02 -5.18 -20.51
C GLU A 35 -20.48 -4.62 -19.18
N VAL A 36 -21.34 -3.98 -18.38
CA VAL A 36 -21.00 -3.43 -17.06
C VAL A 36 -21.55 -4.24 -15.89
N SER A 37 -22.04 -5.46 -16.15
CA SER A 37 -22.58 -6.34 -15.11
C SER A 37 -21.47 -6.80 -14.14
N PRO A 38 -21.77 -6.92 -12.84
CA PRO A 38 -20.81 -7.42 -11.86
C PRO A 38 -20.28 -8.81 -12.21
N LEU A 39 -19.02 -9.06 -11.86
CA LEU A 39 -18.42 -10.40 -11.93
C LEU A 39 -19.25 -11.37 -11.08
N HIS A 40 -19.56 -12.52 -11.65
CA HIS A 40 -20.40 -13.55 -11.00
C HIS A 40 -19.59 -14.65 -10.30
N GLU A 41 -18.25 -14.57 -10.37
CA GLU A 41 -17.31 -15.54 -9.80
C GLU A 41 -16.51 -14.94 -8.62
N LEU A 42 -16.19 -15.77 -7.64
CA LEU A 42 -15.28 -15.45 -6.54
C LEU A 42 -13.88 -15.99 -6.86
N TYR A 43 -12.86 -15.13 -6.93
CA TYR A 43 -11.53 -15.54 -7.39
C TYR A 43 -10.52 -15.98 -6.32
N GLN A 44 -10.85 -15.92 -5.02
CA GLN A 44 -10.12 -16.65 -3.98
C GLN A 44 -11.06 -17.31 -2.98
N LYS A 45 -11.02 -18.65 -2.91
CA LYS A 45 -12.01 -19.51 -2.24
C LYS A 45 -12.28 -19.18 -0.77
N TYR A 46 -11.29 -18.62 -0.05
CA TYR A 46 -11.38 -18.39 1.40
C TYR A 46 -11.38 -16.92 1.82
N ILE A 47 -10.77 -16.03 1.03
CA ILE A 47 -10.67 -14.60 1.38
C ILE A 47 -11.37 -13.68 0.37
N GLY A 48 -11.96 -14.27 -0.67
CA GLY A 48 -12.63 -13.52 -1.72
C GLY A 48 -11.65 -12.70 -2.55
N HIS A 49 -11.96 -11.43 -2.77
CA HIS A 49 -11.13 -10.57 -3.63
C HIS A 49 -10.03 -9.82 -2.87
N ASP A 50 -10.12 -9.75 -1.54
CA ASP A 50 -9.38 -8.75 -0.76
C ASP A 50 -8.06 -9.30 -0.20
N ASN A 51 -7.14 -9.57 -1.12
CA ASN A 51 -5.76 -9.89 -0.75
C ASN A 51 -5.01 -8.67 -0.17
N ASN A 52 -5.52 -7.44 -0.37
CA ASN A 52 -4.99 -6.21 0.22
C ASN A 52 -5.42 -6.00 1.70
N ARG A 53 -5.84 -7.07 2.40
CA ARG A 53 -6.02 -7.10 3.86
C ARG A 53 -5.20 -8.19 4.55
N ASP A 54 -4.41 -8.95 3.79
CA ASP A 54 -3.74 -10.15 4.27
C ASP A 54 -2.25 -9.95 4.63
N ALA A 55 -1.70 -8.74 4.49
CA ALA A 55 -0.25 -8.50 4.51
C ALA A 55 0.48 -9.03 5.75
N TYR A 56 -0.05 -8.81 6.95
CA TYR A 56 0.52 -9.33 8.20
C TYR A 56 0.05 -10.77 8.55
N MET A 57 -1.05 -11.26 7.97
CA MET A 57 -1.58 -12.60 8.28
C MET A 57 -0.99 -13.69 7.41
N LEU A 58 -0.60 -13.34 6.17
CA LEU A 58 0.04 -14.26 5.23
C LEU A 58 -0.78 -15.55 5.06
N ASN A 59 -2.11 -15.43 4.93
CA ASN A 59 -2.99 -16.57 4.76
C ASN A 59 -2.95 -17.11 3.32
N VAL A 60 -2.72 -16.25 2.32
CA VAL A 60 -2.72 -16.66 0.90
C VAL A 60 -1.32 -16.71 0.27
N PRO A 61 -1.12 -17.51 -0.78
CA PRO A 61 0.16 -17.59 -1.47
C PRO A 61 0.65 -16.24 -2.01
N GLU A 62 -0.24 -15.38 -2.49
CA GLU A 62 0.10 -14.07 -3.05
C GLU A 62 0.77 -13.18 -2.01
N SER A 63 0.16 -13.01 -0.82
CA SER A 63 0.71 -12.18 0.25
C SER A 63 2.05 -12.74 0.77
N ARG A 64 2.22 -14.07 0.81
CA ARG A 64 3.50 -14.73 1.16
C ARG A 64 4.59 -14.44 0.15
N VAL A 65 4.31 -14.59 -1.15
CA VAL A 65 5.29 -14.35 -2.22
C VAL A 65 5.65 -12.86 -2.27
N ILE A 66 4.65 -11.98 -2.16
CA ILE A 66 4.85 -10.53 -2.09
C ILE A 66 5.77 -10.17 -0.91
N ASN A 67 5.46 -10.65 0.30
CA ASN A 67 6.27 -10.38 1.47
C ASN A 67 7.70 -10.94 1.30
N GLN A 68 7.86 -12.16 0.79
CA GLN A 68 9.18 -12.74 0.52
C GLN A 68 10.01 -11.84 -0.41
N VAL A 69 9.42 -11.35 -1.49
CA VAL A 69 10.10 -10.46 -2.45
C VAL A 69 10.48 -9.13 -1.77
N TRP A 70 9.56 -8.49 -1.05
CA TRP A 70 9.86 -7.23 -0.36
C TRP A 70 10.97 -7.37 0.69
N ARG A 71 10.95 -8.45 1.49
CA ARG A 71 11.98 -8.71 2.50
C ARG A 71 13.31 -9.14 1.91
N GLN A 72 13.32 -9.79 0.74
CA GLN A 72 14.55 -10.18 0.07
C GLN A 72 15.26 -9.00 -0.59
N TRP A 73 14.50 -8.09 -1.22
CA TRP A 73 15.05 -6.97 -1.97
C TRP A 73 15.19 -5.69 -1.15
N GLU A 74 14.37 -5.52 -0.11
CA GLU A 74 14.35 -4.34 0.76
C GLU A 74 14.34 -3.02 -0.06
N PRO A 75 13.34 -2.80 -0.94
CA PRO A 75 13.31 -1.62 -1.81
C PRO A 75 13.19 -0.33 -1.00
N GLN A 76 13.57 0.80 -1.61
CA GLN A 76 13.38 2.12 -0.97
C GLN A 76 11.97 2.65 -1.17
N ILE A 77 11.36 2.36 -2.34
CA ILE A 77 10.00 2.76 -2.69
C ILE A 77 9.22 1.51 -3.13
N ILE A 78 7.99 1.38 -2.65
CA ILE A 78 6.97 0.46 -3.15
C ILE A 78 5.78 1.30 -3.62
N TYR A 79 5.42 1.16 -4.90
CA TYR A 79 4.27 1.85 -5.47
C TYR A 79 3.31 0.83 -6.08
N VAL A 80 2.08 0.78 -5.56
CA VAL A 80 1.02 -0.11 -6.04
C VAL A 80 -0.08 0.69 -6.73
N GLN A 81 -0.50 0.28 -7.92
CA GLN A 81 -1.54 0.96 -8.69
C GLN A 81 -2.91 0.33 -8.42
N HIS A 82 -3.87 1.16 -8.03
CA HIS A 82 -5.24 0.77 -7.72
C HIS A 82 -6.23 1.52 -8.59
N GLN A 83 -7.46 1.01 -8.63
CA GLN A 83 -8.63 1.63 -9.25
C GLN A 83 -9.87 1.32 -8.39
N THR A 84 -10.82 2.24 -8.18
CA THR A 84 -11.00 3.55 -8.85
C THR A 84 -10.88 4.75 -7.90
N ALA A 85 -10.42 5.88 -8.42
CA ALA A 85 -10.43 7.18 -7.75
C ALA A 85 -11.85 7.60 -7.30
N PRO A 86 -11.99 8.46 -6.26
CA PRO A 86 -13.26 9.06 -5.88
C PRO A 86 -13.81 9.90 -7.02
N PHE A 87 -14.98 9.55 -7.54
CA PHE A 87 -15.59 10.29 -8.65
C PHE A 87 -15.98 11.71 -8.20
N PRO A 88 -15.70 12.78 -8.99
CA PRO A 88 -15.26 12.82 -10.39
C PRO A 88 -13.75 12.95 -10.62
N THR A 89 -12.91 12.81 -9.59
CA THR A 89 -11.44 12.91 -9.71
C THR A 89 -10.88 11.82 -10.62
N ARG A 90 -9.70 12.04 -11.20
CA ARG A 90 -9.06 11.12 -12.17
C ARG A 90 -7.96 10.28 -11.55
N ILE A 91 -7.30 10.79 -10.53
CA ILE A 91 -6.37 10.00 -9.72
C ILE A 91 -6.32 10.57 -8.30
N TRP A 92 -6.38 9.71 -7.30
CA TRP A 92 -6.15 10.05 -5.90
C TRP A 92 -4.72 9.66 -5.52
N LEU A 93 -4.05 10.57 -4.82
CA LEU A 93 -2.63 10.51 -4.48
C LEU A 93 -2.44 10.74 -2.98
N PRO A 94 -1.38 10.16 -2.36
CA PRO A 94 -0.99 10.55 -1.00
C PRO A 94 -0.77 12.07 -0.90
N PRO A 95 -1.01 12.73 0.25
CA PRO A 95 -1.22 12.17 1.59
C PRO A 95 -2.46 11.30 1.78
N PHE A 96 -2.33 10.25 2.62
CA PHE A 96 -3.44 9.37 3.00
C PHE A 96 -4.52 10.09 3.81
N ALA A 97 -5.76 9.61 3.66
CA ALA A 97 -6.85 10.06 4.50
C ALA A 97 -6.67 9.52 5.93
N GLU A 98 -7.23 10.23 6.90
CA GLU A 98 -7.20 9.76 8.29
C GLU A 98 -8.17 8.58 8.51
N PRO A 99 -7.87 7.64 9.41
CA PRO A 99 -6.66 7.57 10.23
C PRO A 99 -5.45 6.89 9.54
N ILE A 100 -4.24 7.28 9.92
CA ILE A 100 -2.99 6.58 9.52
C ILE A 100 -2.39 5.77 10.68
N ALA A 101 -1.61 4.73 10.38
CA ALA A 101 -1.02 3.85 11.38
C ALA A 101 -0.17 4.61 12.40
N ASN A 102 -0.55 4.50 13.69
CA ASN A 102 0.09 5.20 14.81
C ASN A 102 1.59 4.92 15.01
N ARG A 103 2.10 3.85 14.40
CA ARG A 103 3.49 3.40 14.55
C ARG A 103 4.32 3.54 13.28
N ALA A 104 3.74 4.06 12.19
CA ALA A 104 4.52 4.42 11.01
C ALA A 104 5.48 5.57 11.38
N PRO A 105 6.76 5.50 11.01
CA PRO A 105 7.69 6.59 11.25
C PRO A 105 7.21 7.87 10.55
N PRO A 106 7.07 9.02 11.26
CA PRO A 106 6.54 10.24 10.65
C PRO A 106 7.34 10.73 9.44
N LEU A 107 8.65 10.46 9.41
CA LEU A 107 9.53 10.81 8.30
C LEU A 107 9.13 10.06 7.01
N MET A 108 8.75 8.78 7.12
CA MET A 108 8.29 8.00 5.97
C MET A 108 6.95 8.51 5.46
N SER A 109 6.02 8.89 6.34
CA SER A 109 4.76 9.51 5.93
C SER A 109 5.01 10.83 5.16
N ARG A 110 5.98 11.65 5.59
CA ARG A 110 6.32 12.89 4.88
C ARG A 110 7.01 12.65 3.54
N GLU A 111 7.81 11.61 3.43
CA GLU A 111 8.42 11.18 2.17
C GLU A 111 7.34 10.76 1.15
N VAL A 112 6.41 9.88 1.54
CA VAL A 112 5.27 9.47 0.70
C VAL A 112 4.41 10.67 0.29
N ASN A 113 4.15 11.61 1.20
CA ASN A 113 3.41 12.83 0.87
C ASN A 113 4.15 13.69 -0.17
N THR A 114 5.47 13.74 -0.10
CA THR A 114 6.30 14.49 -1.06
C THR A 114 6.28 13.83 -2.43
N ILE A 115 6.36 12.50 -2.48
CA ILE A 115 6.19 11.72 -3.71
C ILE A 115 4.82 12.00 -4.33
N GLY A 116 3.74 11.94 -3.53
CA GLY A 116 2.38 12.23 -3.99
C GLY A 116 2.25 13.63 -4.62
N MET A 117 2.84 14.65 -4.00
CA MET A 117 2.87 16.02 -4.56
C MET A 117 3.69 16.11 -5.85
N THR A 118 4.79 15.36 -5.94
CA THR A 118 5.62 15.29 -7.16
C THR A 118 4.84 14.66 -8.32
N ILE A 119 4.09 13.60 -8.05
CA ILE A 119 3.17 12.99 -9.03
C ILE A 119 2.11 14.01 -9.48
N ALA A 120 1.48 14.72 -8.54
CA ALA A 120 0.46 15.72 -8.88
C ALA A 120 1.03 16.83 -9.79
N GLN A 121 2.22 17.33 -9.48
CA GLN A 121 2.90 18.32 -10.31
C GLN A 121 3.23 17.79 -11.72
N ALA A 122 3.65 16.53 -11.84
CA ALA A 122 3.93 15.90 -13.13
C ALA A 122 2.66 15.77 -13.98
N LEU A 123 1.54 15.37 -13.39
CA LEU A 123 0.24 15.30 -14.06
C LEU A 123 -0.21 16.67 -14.58
N GLU A 124 -0.10 17.72 -13.76
CA GLU A 124 -0.39 19.09 -14.19
C GLU A 124 0.49 19.53 -15.36
N SER A 125 1.79 19.25 -15.29
CA SER A 125 2.75 19.59 -16.34
C SER A 125 2.48 18.85 -17.66
N ASN A 126 1.85 17.67 -17.58
CA ASN A 126 1.43 16.86 -18.72
C ASN A 126 0.01 17.19 -19.21
N GLY A 127 -0.66 18.18 -18.62
CA GLY A 127 -2.04 18.54 -18.99
C GLY A 127 -3.06 17.47 -18.63
N GLN A 128 -2.83 16.73 -17.53
CA GLN A 128 -3.67 15.65 -17.02
C GLN A 128 -4.46 16.14 -15.77
N PRO A 129 -5.61 16.82 -15.96
CA PRO A 129 -6.36 17.41 -14.86
C PRO A 129 -7.06 16.38 -13.98
N GLY A 130 -7.39 16.78 -12.75
CA GLY A 130 -8.24 15.99 -11.87
C GLY A 130 -7.47 15.08 -10.91
N ALA A 131 -6.18 15.34 -10.71
CA ALA A 131 -5.42 14.76 -9.60
C ALA A 131 -5.88 15.37 -8.27
N THR A 132 -6.13 14.53 -7.26
CA THR A 132 -6.57 14.95 -5.93
C THR A 132 -5.72 14.31 -4.84
N HIS A 133 -5.57 15.02 -3.72
CA HIS A 133 -5.14 14.44 -2.44
C HIS A 133 -6.28 14.37 -1.42
N MET A 134 -7.45 14.87 -1.79
CA MET A 134 -8.62 15.01 -0.93
C MET A 134 -9.57 13.82 -1.11
N GLY A 135 -10.26 13.47 -0.04
CA GLY A 135 -11.27 12.41 -0.02
C GLY A 135 -11.28 11.69 1.32
N THR A 136 -12.38 11.02 1.64
CA THR A 136 -12.56 10.26 2.90
C THR A 136 -12.42 8.75 2.71
N GLY A 137 -11.88 8.30 1.57
CA GLY A 137 -12.04 6.93 1.09
C GLY A 137 -10.87 5.96 1.31
N PHE A 138 -9.67 6.45 1.63
CA PHE A 138 -8.45 5.63 1.64
C PHE A 138 -7.58 5.94 2.86
N ASP A 139 -7.97 5.36 4.00
CA ASP A 139 -7.17 5.39 5.21
C ASP A 139 -5.94 4.49 5.09
N ALA A 140 -4.96 4.71 5.96
CA ALA A 140 -3.75 3.90 6.04
C ALA A 140 -3.53 3.39 7.48
N TRP A 141 -4.60 2.94 8.13
CA TRP A 141 -4.62 2.73 9.58
C TRP A 141 -3.89 1.46 10.05
N TYR A 142 -4.09 0.34 9.38
CA TYR A 142 -3.79 -0.98 9.94
C TYR A 142 -2.86 -1.82 9.03
N PRO A 143 -1.98 -2.66 9.59
CA PRO A 143 -0.97 -3.46 8.86
C PRO A 143 -1.50 -4.56 7.91
N GLY A 144 -2.80 -4.62 7.60
CA GLY A 144 -3.33 -5.59 6.63
C GLY A 144 -3.12 -5.18 5.17
N TYR A 145 -2.97 -3.88 4.92
CA TYR A 145 -2.69 -3.32 3.60
C TYR A 145 -1.31 -3.78 3.11
N VAL A 146 -1.25 -4.51 2.00
CA VAL A 146 0.01 -4.99 1.43
C VAL A 146 0.85 -3.78 0.98
N ASP A 147 0.20 -2.79 0.39
CA ASP A 147 0.78 -1.53 -0.10
C ASP A 147 1.09 -0.50 1.00
N TYR A 148 0.82 -0.78 2.28
CA TYR A 148 1.15 0.13 3.40
C TYR A 148 1.91 -0.52 4.56
N MET A 149 1.75 -1.82 4.82
CA MET A 149 2.50 -2.54 5.86
C MET A 149 4.02 -2.27 5.81
N PRO A 150 4.68 -2.17 4.63
CA PRO A 150 6.10 -1.84 4.55
C PRO A 150 6.48 -0.47 5.13
N MET A 151 5.55 0.47 5.31
CA MET A 151 5.80 1.72 6.04
C MET A 151 6.22 1.47 7.49
N LEU A 152 5.69 0.41 8.11
CA LEU A 152 6.10 -0.05 9.45
C LEU A 152 7.48 -0.70 9.44
N GLN A 153 8.01 -1.02 8.26
CA GLN A 153 9.35 -1.54 8.01
C GLN A 153 10.32 -0.44 7.52
N ASN A 154 9.92 0.83 7.60
CA ASN A 154 10.67 1.99 7.14
C ASN A 154 10.92 1.99 5.61
N ILE A 155 9.98 1.45 4.83
CA ILE A 155 10.02 1.50 3.36
C ILE A 155 8.92 2.47 2.92
N ALA A 156 9.23 3.42 2.04
CA ALA A 156 8.24 4.34 1.50
C ALA A 156 7.27 3.58 0.58
N SER A 157 6.13 3.18 1.14
CA SER A 157 5.13 2.34 0.47
C SER A 157 3.80 3.06 0.37
N TYR A 158 3.22 3.07 -0.82
CA TYR A 158 1.97 3.75 -1.06
C TYR A 158 1.22 3.21 -2.29
N TRP A 159 -0.03 3.63 -2.41
CA TRP A 159 -0.85 3.37 -3.58
C TRP A 159 -1.47 4.66 -4.14
N THR A 160 -1.95 4.56 -5.38
CA THR A 160 -2.78 5.59 -6.01
C THR A 160 -4.03 4.94 -6.56
N GLU A 161 -5.15 5.65 -6.51
CA GLU A 161 -6.42 5.16 -7.05
C GLU A 161 -6.72 5.93 -8.33
N THR A 162 -6.61 5.28 -9.49
CA THR A 162 -6.84 5.91 -10.80
C THR A 162 -8.25 5.64 -11.27
N ALA A 163 -8.93 6.65 -11.80
CA ALA A 163 -10.29 6.51 -12.26
C ALA A 163 -10.42 5.41 -13.33
N LEU A 164 -11.48 4.63 -13.25
CA LEU A 164 -11.87 3.67 -14.28
C LEU A 164 -13.39 3.60 -14.35
N TYR A 165 -13.91 3.46 -15.57
CA TYR A 165 -15.32 3.13 -15.71
C TYR A 165 -15.52 1.62 -15.78
N ARG A 166 -15.83 1.03 -14.62
CA ARG A 166 -16.05 -0.42 -14.47
C ARG A 166 -14.83 -1.20 -15.00
N TYR A 167 -14.99 -2.07 -15.98
CA TYR A 167 -13.90 -2.81 -16.60
C TYR A 167 -13.11 -1.90 -17.55
N ALA A 168 -12.84 -2.31 -18.79
CA ALA A 168 -12.17 -1.46 -19.77
C ALA A 168 -13.14 -0.64 -20.65
N THR A 169 -14.41 -0.51 -20.26
CA THR A 169 -15.46 0.14 -21.05
C THR A 169 -15.23 1.65 -21.13
N PRO A 170 -15.13 2.24 -22.34
CA PRO A 170 -15.15 3.69 -22.53
C PRO A 170 -16.46 4.31 -22.03
N HIS A 171 -16.38 5.46 -21.36
CA HIS A 171 -17.57 6.20 -20.94
C HIS A 171 -17.42 7.69 -21.21
N PHE A 172 -18.50 8.32 -21.67
CA PHE A 172 -18.55 9.76 -21.85
C PHE A 172 -19.34 10.37 -20.70
N TYR A 173 -18.69 11.23 -19.93
CA TYR A 173 -19.31 11.94 -18.82
C TYR A 173 -19.64 13.38 -19.20
N THR A 174 -20.73 13.87 -18.65
CA THR A 174 -21.15 15.27 -18.65
C THR A 174 -21.11 15.81 -17.21
N LEU A 175 -21.22 17.13 -17.05
CA LEU A 175 -21.32 17.73 -15.70
C LEU A 175 -22.58 17.27 -14.94
N ASP A 176 -23.62 16.83 -15.64
CA ASP A 176 -24.83 16.32 -15.00
C ASP A 176 -24.62 14.97 -14.30
N ASP A 177 -23.57 14.23 -14.68
CA ASP A 177 -23.17 12.99 -14.03
C ASP A 177 -22.47 13.27 -12.68
N PHE A 178 -21.95 14.48 -12.47
CA PHE A 178 -21.15 14.82 -11.29
C PHE A 178 -22.01 15.07 -10.05
N PRO A 179 -21.47 14.83 -8.83
CA PRO A 179 -22.05 15.32 -7.58
C PRO A 179 -22.38 16.81 -7.68
N ARG A 180 -23.55 17.22 -7.17
CA ARG A 180 -24.08 18.59 -7.37
C ARG A 180 -23.12 19.68 -6.91
N ASP A 181 -22.41 19.44 -5.83
CA ASP A 181 -21.41 20.29 -5.19
C ASP A 181 -20.07 20.35 -5.95
N MET A 182 -19.91 19.54 -7.01
CA MET A 182 -18.69 19.51 -7.84
C MET A 182 -18.93 19.94 -9.29
N ARG A 183 -20.17 20.32 -9.66
CA ARG A 183 -20.53 20.71 -11.04
C ARG A 183 -20.03 22.09 -11.45
N ASP A 184 -19.75 22.95 -10.48
CA ASP A 184 -19.22 24.29 -10.73
C ASP A 184 -17.72 24.27 -11.08
N LEU A 185 -17.08 23.09 -11.01
CA LEU A 185 -15.66 22.87 -11.31
C LEU A 185 -14.75 23.84 -10.55
N ARG A 186 -15.13 24.20 -9.32
CA ARG A 186 -14.35 25.14 -8.53
C ARG A 186 -13.00 24.53 -8.12
N PRO A 187 -11.87 25.19 -8.44
CA PRO A 187 -10.54 24.78 -7.95
C PRO A 187 -10.47 24.74 -6.42
N GLN A 188 -9.76 23.75 -5.89
CA GLN A 188 -9.47 23.60 -4.46
C GLN A 188 -7.96 23.45 -4.24
N SER A 189 -7.48 23.68 -3.02
CA SER A 189 -6.04 23.71 -2.72
C SER A 189 -5.29 22.41 -3.08
N LEU A 190 -5.97 21.27 -2.99
CA LEU A 190 -5.42 19.94 -3.32
C LEU A 190 -6.21 19.24 -4.44
N TYR A 191 -6.95 20.04 -5.23
CA TYR A 191 -7.65 19.67 -6.46
C TYR A 191 -7.76 20.91 -7.37
N PRO A 192 -6.63 21.47 -7.86
CA PRO A 192 -6.61 22.79 -8.48
C PRO A 192 -7.10 22.80 -9.93
N SER A 193 -7.05 21.66 -10.64
CA SER A 193 -7.51 21.49 -12.02
C SER A 193 -8.68 20.49 -12.12
N PRO A 194 -9.92 20.86 -11.77
CA PRO A 194 -11.04 19.93 -11.86
C PRO A 194 -11.25 19.37 -13.27
N TRP A 195 -11.33 18.04 -13.40
CA TRP A 195 -11.66 17.40 -14.68
C TRP A 195 -13.10 17.75 -15.08
N ALA A 196 -13.28 18.28 -16.30
CA ALA A 196 -14.55 18.87 -16.75
C ALA A 196 -15.54 17.87 -17.37
N GLY A 197 -15.28 16.56 -17.25
CA GLY A 197 -16.00 15.53 -17.99
C GLY A 197 -15.43 15.31 -19.39
N GLY A 198 -16.15 14.53 -20.18
CA GLY A 198 -15.73 14.05 -21.50
C GLY A 198 -15.50 12.55 -21.52
N TRP A 199 -14.80 12.10 -22.56
CA TRP A 199 -14.44 10.69 -22.67
C TRP A 199 -13.43 10.29 -21.60
N TRP A 200 -13.67 9.13 -20.98
CA TRP A 200 -12.72 8.40 -20.18
C TRP A 200 -12.63 6.97 -20.69
N ARG A 201 -11.43 6.53 -21.05
CA ARG A 201 -11.10 5.23 -21.63
C ARG A 201 -10.02 4.56 -20.80
N LEU A 202 -9.81 3.26 -21.02
CA LEU A 202 -8.71 2.55 -20.39
C LEU A 202 -7.35 3.21 -20.67
N ARG A 203 -7.10 3.69 -21.90
CA ARG A 203 -5.83 4.38 -22.22
C ARG A 203 -5.63 5.66 -21.39
N ASP A 204 -6.69 6.42 -21.15
CA ASP A 204 -6.61 7.63 -20.33
C ASP A 204 -6.18 7.27 -18.89
N ALA A 205 -6.72 6.18 -18.32
CA ALA A 205 -6.26 5.68 -17.02
C ALA A 205 -4.79 5.23 -17.03
N VAL A 206 -4.37 4.50 -18.07
CA VAL A 206 -2.97 4.05 -18.20
C VAL A 206 -2.01 5.24 -18.38
N ASP A 207 -2.40 6.30 -19.09
CA ASP A 207 -1.58 7.52 -19.23
C ASP A 207 -1.34 8.22 -17.88
N TYR A 208 -2.33 8.23 -16.99
CA TYR A 208 -2.18 8.78 -15.63
C TYR A 208 -1.27 7.89 -14.79
N MET A 209 -1.46 6.57 -14.84
CA MET A 209 -0.62 5.59 -14.15
C MET A 209 0.83 5.66 -14.61
N GLU A 210 1.08 5.79 -15.91
CA GLU A 210 2.41 5.92 -16.50
C GLU A 210 3.09 7.20 -16.04
N THR A 211 2.38 8.32 -16.05
CA THR A 211 2.91 9.60 -15.54
C THR A 211 3.25 9.49 -14.06
N ALA A 212 2.38 8.88 -13.25
CA ALA A 212 2.65 8.65 -11.83
C ALA A 212 3.90 7.77 -11.61
N SER A 213 4.03 6.66 -12.34
CA SER A 213 5.20 5.79 -12.27
C SER A 213 6.49 6.50 -12.65
N ILE A 214 6.48 7.28 -13.74
CA ILE A 214 7.65 8.04 -14.19
C ILE A 214 8.01 9.12 -13.18
N ALA A 215 7.04 9.82 -12.61
CA ALA A 215 7.27 10.84 -11.58
C ALA A 215 7.89 10.25 -10.31
N THR A 216 7.46 9.05 -9.90
CA THR A 216 8.07 8.32 -8.78
C THR A 216 9.51 7.92 -9.05
N LEU A 217 9.80 7.41 -10.23
CA LEU A 217 11.17 7.06 -10.63
C LEU A 217 12.04 8.32 -10.71
N ASP A 218 11.54 9.40 -11.31
CA ASP A 218 12.25 10.68 -11.35
C ASP A 218 12.52 11.25 -9.95
N TYR A 219 11.57 11.12 -9.02
CA TYR A 219 11.78 11.43 -7.61
C TYR A 219 12.91 10.58 -7.02
N ALA A 220 12.89 9.26 -7.25
CA ALA A 220 13.94 8.36 -6.76
C ALA A 220 15.33 8.75 -7.26
N ALA A 221 15.47 9.02 -8.56
CA ALA A 221 16.73 9.42 -9.16
C ALA A 221 17.27 10.75 -8.60
N LYS A 222 16.37 11.74 -8.38
CA LYS A 222 16.73 13.08 -7.90
C LYS A 222 17.02 13.13 -6.41
N TYR A 223 16.28 12.37 -5.61
CA TYR A 223 16.31 12.42 -4.13
C TYR A 223 16.90 11.15 -3.51
N LYS A 224 17.74 10.41 -4.24
CA LYS A 224 18.34 9.14 -3.79
C LYS A 224 19.04 9.22 -2.43
N GLU A 225 19.75 10.31 -2.17
CA GLU A 225 20.47 10.51 -0.90
C GLU A 225 19.48 10.68 0.25
N ASP A 226 18.44 11.48 0.04
CA ASP A 226 17.36 11.69 1.00
C ASP A 226 16.60 10.39 1.26
N LEU A 227 16.23 9.62 0.22
CA LEU A 227 15.55 8.33 0.37
C LEU A 227 16.34 7.34 1.25
N LEU A 228 17.62 7.16 0.94
CA LEU A 228 18.49 6.26 1.71
C LEU A 228 18.68 6.76 3.14
N TYR A 229 18.90 8.06 3.32
CA TYR A 229 19.14 8.64 4.63
C TYR A 229 17.87 8.69 5.48
N ASN A 230 16.70 8.96 4.90
CA ASN A 230 15.42 8.99 5.59
C ASN A 230 15.06 7.61 6.12
N ARG A 231 15.27 6.55 5.32
CA ARG A 231 15.10 5.17 5.79
C ARG A 231 16.03 4.84 6.96
N TYR A 232 17.31 5.19 6.85
CA TYR A 232 18.28 5.02 7.94
C TYR A 232 17.83 5.75 9.21
N GLN A 233 17.43 7.02 9.08
CA GLN A 233 16.98 7.84 10.20
C GLN A 233 15.72 7.26 10.85
N ALA A 234 14.74 6.82 10.05
CA ALA A 234 13.51 6.20 10.53
C ALA A 234 13.83 4.92 11.34
N GLY A 235 14.69 4.04 10.82
CA GLY A 235 15.13 2.84 11.54
C GLY A 235 15.88 3.15 12.83
N ARG A 236 16.89 4.04 12.77
CA ARG A 236 17.68 4.47 13.95
C ARG A 236 16.78 5.05 15.03
N ASN A 237 15.85 5.94 14.66
CA ASN A 237 14.96 6.61 15.60
C ASN A 237 13.96 5.62 16.22
N THR A 238 13.44 4.67 15.43
CA THR A 238 12.57 3.59 15.93
C THR A 238 13.30 2.72 16.96
N ILE A 239 14.54 2.29 16.66
CA ILE A 239 15.37 1.52 17.61
C ILE A 239 15.63 2.33 18.89
N ALA A 240 16.01 3.60 18.77
CA ALA A 240 16.28 4.46 19.92
C ALA A 240 15.05 4.64 20.81
N ARG A 241 13.86 4.80 20.20
CA ARG A 241 12.60 4.90 20.91
C ARG A 241 12.32 3.66 21.75
N TYR A 242 12.35 2.47 21.15
CA TYR A 242 11.99 1.23 21.84
C TYR A 242 13.10 0.70 22.77
N LYS A 243 14.29 1.32 22.75
CA LYS A 243 15.28 1.17 23.83
C LYS A 243 14.94 2.02 25.07
N ALA A 244 14.19 3.11 24.91
CA ALA A 244 13.89 4.07 25.96
C ALA A 244 12.45 3.98 26.49
N GLU A 245 11.53 3.45 25.69
CA GLU A 245 10.10 3.38 25.96
C GLU A 245 9.56 1.96 25.77
N PRO A 246 8.62 1.49 26.61
CA PRO A 246 7.99 0.19 26.44
C PRO A 246 7.06 0.13 25.20
N PRO A 247 6.76 -1.09 24.68
CA PRO A 247 7.29 -2.37 25.14
C PRO A 247 8.76 -2.56 24.76
N TYR A 248 9.50 -3.29 25.61
CA TYR A 248 10.90 -3.67 25.36
C TYR A 248 11.01 -5.10 24.80
N ALA A 249 10.06 -5.94 25.18
CA ALA A 249 9.92 -7.29 24.68
C ALA A 249 8.49 -7.78 24.87
N TYR A 250 8.09 -8.73 24.04
CA TYR A 250 6.94 -9.58 24.23
C TYR A 250 7.40 -10.96 24.64
N VAL A 251 6.81 -11.49 25.71
CA VAL A 251 7.12 -12.82 26.24
C VAL A 251 5.93 -13.74 25.97
N ILE A 252 6.18 -14.85 25.29
CA ILE A 252 5.16 -15.79 24.83
C ILE A 252 5.43 -17.16 25.48
N PRO A 253 4.69 -17.54 26.54
CA PRO A 253 4.86 -18.83 27.19
C PRO A 253 4.51 -20.00 26.26
N GLN A 254 5.28 -21.09 26.30
CA GLN A 254 4.93 -22.30 25.55
C GLN A 254 3.68 -22.99 26.14
N ALA A 255 3.60 -23.03 27.47
CA ALA A 255 2.45 -23.60 28.19
C ALA A 255 1.31 -22.57 28.24
N GLN A 256 0.38 -22.69 27.30
CA GLN A 256 -0.83 -21.88 27.22
C GLN A 256 -1.98 -22.71 26.64
N HIS A 257 -3.20 -22.15 26.64
CA HIS A 257 -4.41 -22.85 26.17
C HIS A 257 -4.31 -23.34 24.72
N ASP A 258 -3.65 -22.57 23.84
CA ASP A 258 -3.47 -22.92 22.42
C ASP A 258 -2.02 -22.69 21.96
N PRO A 259 -1.12 -23.67 22.22
CA PRO A 259 0.28 -23.54 21.85
C PRO A 259 0.50 -23.52 20.32
N SER A 260 -0.38 -24.18 19.56
CA SER A 260 -0.28 -24.22 18.09
C SER A 260 -0.56 -22.85 17.48
N ALA A 261 -1.55 -22.12 17.98
CA ALA A 261 -1.82 -20.74 17.55
C ALA A 261 -0.66 -19.80 17.88
N ALA A 262 -0.01 -19.98 19.03
CA ALA A 262 1.16 -19.21 19.40
C ALA A 262 2.35 -19.46 18.45
N VAL A 263 2.61 -20.72 18.11
CA VAL A 263 3.65 -21.07 17.12
C VAL A 263 3.33 -20.45 15.76
N ALA A 264 2.08 -20.55 15.28
CA ALA A 264 1.68 -19.94 14.00
C ALA A 264 1.84 -18.42 13.98
N LEU A 265 1.57 -17.73 15.10
CA LEU A 265 1.84 -16.30 15.26
C LEU A 265 3.35 -16.02 15.14
N LEU A 266 4.18 -16.76 15.85
CA LEU A 266 5.63 -16.59 15.84
C LEU A 266 6.24 -16.85 14.45
N GLU A 267 5.77 -17.88 13.74
CA GLU A 267 6.17 -18.16 12.36
C GLU A 267 5.83 -17.01 11.41
N ARG A 268 4.64 -16.41 11.53
CA ARG A 268 4.23 -15.24 10.74
C ARG A 268 5.10 -14.03 11.06
N MET A 269 5.34 -13.75 12.34
CA MET A 269 6.23 -12.67 12.77
C MET A 269 7.64 -12.85 12.21
N ALA A 270 8.20 -14.06 12.32
CA ALA A 270 9.50 -14.39 11.74
C ALA A 270 9.52 -14.21 10.21
N THR A 271 8.46 -14.62 9.52
CA THR A 271 8.31 -14.44 8.07
C THR A 271 8.25 -12.96 7.67
N LEU A 272 7.67 -12.11 8.52
CA LEU A 272 7.65 -10.64 8.34
C LEU A 272 8.98 -9.96 8.70
N GLY A 273 9.98 -10.71 9.14
CA GLY A 273 11.31 -10.19 9.50
C GLY A 273 11.50 -9.87 10.99
N VAL A 274 10.56 -10.26 11.86
CA VAL A 274 10.71 -10.11 13.31
C VAL A 274 11.59 -11.22 13.87
N ARG A 275 12.57 -10.86 14.70
CA ARG A 275 13.40 -11.85 15.39
C ARG A 275 12.63 -12.49 16.54
N VAL A 276 12.51 -13.81 16.50
CA VAL A 276 11.98 -14.63 17.59
C VAL A 276 13.14 -15.38 18.25
N SER A 277 13.27 -15.24 19.56
CA SER A 277 14.29 -15.88 20.39
C SER A 277 13.66 -16.84 21.40
N GLU A 278 14.45 -17.75 21.96
CA GLU A 278 14.02 -18.67 23.01
C GLU A 278 14.97 -18.56 24.22
N LEU A 279 14.41 -18.57 25.44
CA LEU A 279 15.21 -18.57 26.65
C LEU A 279 15.91 -19.93 26.84
N THR A 280 17.23 -19.93 26.93
CA THR A 280 18.02 -21.15 27.18
C THR A 280 18.07 -21.56 28.66
N GLN A 281 17.66 -20.67 29.56
CA GLN A 281 17.61 -20.88 31.00
C GLN A 281 16.49 -20.02 31.60
N THR A 282 16.04 -20.36 32.81
CA THR A 282 15.05 -19.55 33.53
C THR A 282 15.55 -18.12 33.72
N ALA A 283 14.71 -17.13 33.42
CA ALA A 283 14.98 -15.72 33.61
C ALA A 283 13.85 -15.06 34.40
N SER A 284 14.18 -14.05 35.21
CA SER A 284 13.19 -13.31 36.01
C SER A 284 13.19 -11.83 35.63
N PHE A 285 11.99 -11.26 35.48
CA PHE A 285 11.77 -9.83 35.25
C PHE A 285 10.59 -9.34 36.10
N ASP A 286 10.75 -8.23 36.83
CA ASP A 286 9.73 -7.66 37.74
C ASP A 286 8.99 -8.69 38.61
N SER A 287 9.74 -9.59 39.24
CA SER A 287 9.24 -10.69 40.09
C SER A 287 8.48 -11.81 39.37
N VAL A 288 8.37 -11.78 38.05
CA VAL A 288 7.84 -12.87 37.22
C VAL A 288 9.00 -13.75 36.75
N SER A 289 8.88 -15.06 36.95
CA SER A 289 9.86 -16.05 36.48
C SER A 289 9.37 -16.72 35.20
N TYR A 290 10.21 -16.72 34.17
CA TYR A 290 9.98 -17.33 32.88
C TYR A 290 10.92 -18.52 32.71
N PRO A 291 10.41 -19.74 32.54
CA PRO A 291 11.25 -20.93 32.41
C PRO A 291 12.07 -20.93 31.12
N ALA A 292 13.09 -21.78 31.08
CA ALA A 292 13.74 -22.15 29.81
C ALA A 292 12.69 -22.65 28.81
N GLY A 293 12.86 -22.30 27.54
CA GLY A 293 11.90 -22.58 26.46
C GLY A 293 10.93 -21.43 26.17
N THR A 294 10.77 -20.46 27.06
CA THR A 294 9.88 -19.31 26.77
C THR A 294 10.35 -18.55 25.52
N TRP A 295 9.42 -18.26 24.60
CA TRP A 295 9.72 -17.48 23.40
C TRP A 295 9.66 -15.98 23.71
N VAL A 296 10.55 -15.22 23.07
CA VAL A 296 10.70 -13.78 23.28
C VAL A 296 10.86 -13.08 21.94
N ILE A 297 10.08 -12.02 21.73
CA ILE A 297 10.30 -11.03 20.68
C ILE A 297 10.83 -9.79 21.39
N ALA A 298 12.08 -9.41 21.15
CA ALA A 298 12.70 -8.25 21.79
C ALA A 298 12.80 -7.08 20.81
N ASP A 299 12.51 -5.87 21.30
CA ASP A 299 12.64 -4.65 20.52
C ASP A 299 14.10 -4.12 20.62
N GLY A 300 14.77 -3.96 19.48
CA GLY A 300 16.03 -3.22 19.40
C GLY A 300 17.32 -3.95 19.81
N ILE A 301 17.33 -5.29 19.84
CA ILE A 301 18.53 -6.13 20.09
C ILE A 301 18.63 -7.28 19.07
#